data_AF-A8ZLZ3-F1
#
_entry.id   AF-A8ZLZ3-F1
#
_cell.length_a   1.000
_cell.length_b   1.000
_cell.length_c   1.000
_cell.angle_alpha   90.00
_cell.angle_beta   90.00
_cell.angle_gamma   90.00
#
_symmetry.space_group_name_H-M   'P 1'
#
loop_
_entity.id
_entity.type
_entity.pdbx_description
1 polymer ?
#
loop_
_entity_poly.entity_id
_entity_poly.type
_entity_poly.pdbx_seq_one_letter_code
_entity_poly.pdbx_strand_id
1 'polypeptide(L)'
;MKSTLRWNIPNQEFEDGSKISDWKQIESSPWHLQIESGYEMTFGIYEHDGQFWKLYQARWVVEGTTEYLYRYGGQACRMTQVEYKSQARSPHSGLLKNVGDLEWIRTYEVDAQLHRVIQVGRRDLKYDDHLDLVP
;
A
#
# COMPACT_ATOMS: atom_id res chain seq x y z
N MET A 1 -15.00 -7.83 1.88
CA MET A 1 -13.53 -7.80 1.83
C MET A 1 -13.05 -6.42 2.19
N LYS A 2 -12.24 -6.30 3.24
CA LYS A 2 -11.74 -5.03 3.76
C LYS A 2 -10.43 -4.69 3.06
N SER A 3 -10.50 -3.82 2.05
CA SER A 3 -9.34 -3.46 1.23
C SER A 3 -8.55 -2.26 1.77
N THR A 4 -9.05 -1.59 2.80
CA THR A 4 -8.35 -0.50 3.48
C THR A 4 -8.48 -0.60 4.99
N LEU A 5 -7.46 -0.13 5.71
CA LEU A 5 -7.46 0.01 7.17
C LEU A 5 -7.28 1.49 7.54
N ARG A 6 -8.23 2.02 8.31
CA ARG A 6 -8.17 3.40 8.82
C ARG A 6 -7.35 3.46 10.10
N TRP A 7 -6.81 4.64 10.39
CA TRP A 7 -6.23 4.93 11.70
C TRP A 7 -7.34 5.13 12.72
N ASN A 8 -7.21 4.49 13.89
CA ASN A 8 -8.02 4.77 15.07
C ASN A 8 -7.42 5.96 15.84
N ILE A 9 -6.09 5.96 15.98
CA ILE A 9 -5.32 7.07 16.53
C ILE A 9 -4.25 7.45 15.50
N PRO A 10 -4.16 8.73 15.09
CA PRO A 10 -3.19 9.15 14.08
C PRO A 10 -1.77 8.67 14.41
N ASN A 11 -1.22 7.80 13.55
CA ASN A 11 0.14 7.23 13.65
C ASN A 11 0.41 6.27 14.81
N GLN A 12 -0.60 5.81 15.53
CA GLN A 12 -0.39 4.96 16.71
C GLN A 12 -1.11 3.62 16.60
N GLU A 13 -2.33 3.62 16.05
CA GLU A 13 -3.18 2.43 16.02
C GLU A 13 -4.13 2.47 14.82
N PHE A 14 -4.38 1.30 14.22
CA PHE A 14 -5.38 1.09 13.18
C PHE A 14 -6.73 0.68 13.79
N GLU A 15 -7.80 0.83 13.03
CA GLU A 15 -9.18 0.49 13.45
C GLU A 15 -9.39 -1.00 13.77
N ASP A 16 -8.43 -1.86 13.45
CA ASP A 16 -8.42 -3.28 13.82
C ASP A 16 -7.60 -3.56 15.11
N GLY A 17 -7.12 -2.51 15.78
CA GLY A 17 -6.36 -2.56 17.03
C GLY A 17 -4.85 -2.77 16.84
N SER A 18 -4.37 -2.99 15.61
CA SER A 18 -2.95 -3.18 15.35
C SER A 18 -2.18 -1.86 15.43
N LYS A 19 -0.93 -1.92 15.88
CA LYS A 19 0.00 -0.78 15.90
C LYS A 19 0.98 -0.92 14.75
N ILE A 20 1.52 0.20 14.28
CA ILE A 20 2.54 0.19 13.21
C ILE A 20 3.78 -0.66 13.57
N SER A 21 4.11 -0.77 14.86
CA SER A 21 5.20 -1.62 15.36
C SER A 21 4.98 -3.11 15.12
N ASP A 22 3.73 -3.52 14.93
CA ASP A 22 3.34 -4.92 14.70
C ASP A 22 3.47 -5.31 13.21
N TRP A 23 3.79 -4.33 12.36
CA TRP A 23 3.84 -4.46 10.91
C TRP A 23 5.29 -4.51 10.47
N LYS A 24 5.66 -5.55 9.71
CA LYS A 24 7.01 -5.72 9.21
C LYS A 24 7.14 -5.05 7.85
N GLN A 25 7.99 -4.04 7.71
CA GLN A 25 8.27 -3.48 6.40
C GLN A 25 9.03 -4.49 5.53
N ILE A 26 8.54 -4.72 4.31
CA ILE A 26 9.16 -5.62 3.31
C ILE A 26 9.77 -4.86 2.14
N GLU A 27 9.23 -3.68 1.81
CA GLU A 27 9.73 -2.84 0.71
C GLU A 27 9.54 -1.36 1.07
N SER A 28 10.46 -0.50 0.62
CA SER A 28 10.40 0.95 0.80
C SER A 28 10.54 1.66 -0.54
N SER A 29 9.68 2.64 -0.79
CA SER A 29 9.85 3.58 -1.90
C SER A 29 10.79 4.72 -1.50
N PRO A 30 11.52 5.33 -2.45
CA PRO A 30 12.16 6.62 -2.22
C PRO A 30 11.13 7.73 -1.97
N TRP A 31 11.58 8.82 -1.34
CA TRP A 31 10.79 10.04 -1.18
C TRP A 31 10.62 10.76 -2.52
N HIS A 32 9.40 11.23 -2.77
CA HIS A 32 9.04 12.03 -3.93
C HIS A 32 8.44 13.37 -3.49
N LEU A 33 8.92 14.46 -4.07
CA LEU A 33 8.39 15.80 -3.81
C LEU A 33 7.04 15.98 -4.50
N GLN A 34 6.01 16.32 -3.73
CA GLN A 34 4.72 16.74 -4.29
C GLN A 34 4.70 18.28 -4.36
N ILE A 35 4.88 18.80 -5.57
CA ILE A 35 5.10 20.24 -5.85
C ILE A 35 3.97 21.13 -5.31
N GLU A 36 2.75 20.59 -5.20
CA GLU A 36 1.55 21.35 -4.86
C GLU A 36 1.39 21.65 -3.35
N SER A 37 2.14 21.00 -2.47
CA SER A 37 1.74 20.94 -1.05
C SER A 37 2.86 21.05 -0.01
N GLY A 38 4.07 21.42 -0.41
CA GLY A 38 5.17 21.71 0.53
C GLY A 38 5.61 20.52 1.40
N TYR A 39 5.14 19.32 1.08
CA TYR A 39 5.52 18.07 1.73
C TYR A 39 6.01 17.07 0.69
N GLU A 40 6.91 16.19 1.14
CA GLU A 40 7.34 15.04 0.37
C GLU A 40 6.59 13.81 0.86
N MET A 41 6.31 12.87 -0.06
CA MET A 41 5.67 11.60 0.27
C MET A 41 6.54 10.42 -0.15
N THR A 42 6.51 9.39 0.67
CA THR A 42 6.95 8.04 0.34
C THR A 42 5.86 7.05 0.71
N PHE A 43 6.03 5.80 0.30
CA PHE A 43 5.26 4.69 0.82
C PHE A 43 6.17 3.49 1.08
N GLY A 44 5.71 2.59 1.93
CA GLY A 44 6.31 1.27 2.10
C GLY A 44 5.27 0.18 1.90
N ILE A 45 5.73 -1.02 1.57
CA ILE A 45 4.95 -2.24 1.64
C ILE A 45 5.30 -2.94 2.94
N TYR A 46 4.26 -3.33 3.68
CA TYR A 46 4.34 -3.94 5.00
C TYR A 46 3.60 -5.26 4.99
N GLU A 47 4.11 -6.23 5.74
CA GLU A 47 3.45 -7.48 6.07
C GLU A 47 2.88 -7.40 7.49
N HIS A 48 1.60 -7.72 7.64
CA HIS A 48 0.93 -7.81 8.94
C HIS A 48 -0.22 -8.83 8.86
N ASP A 49 -0.32 -9.71 9.85
CA ASP A 49 -1.29 -10.82 9.88
C ASP A 49 -1.30 -11.66 8.58
N GLY A 50 -0.12 -11.85 7.99
CA GLY A 50 0.03 -12.58 6.72
C GLY A 50 -0.55 -11.85 5.49
N GLN A 51 -0.96 -10.59 5.61
CA GLN A 51 -1.39 -9.72 4.51
C GLN A 51 -0.30 -8.72 4.13
N PHE A 52 -0.39 -8.17 2.92
CA PHE A 52 0.47 -7.07 2.46
C PHE A 52 -0.30 -5.76 2.40
N TRP A 53 0.36 -4.68 2.80
CA TRP A 53 -0.26 -3.36 2.94
C TRP A 53 0.66 -2.24 2.47
N LYS A 54 0.09 -1.22 1.84
CA LYS A 54 0.78 0.02 1.49
C LYS A 54 0.43 1.10 2.50
N LEU A 55 1.46 1.72 3.07
CA LEU A 55 1.32 2.84 4.01
C LEU A 55 2.06 4.04 3.46
N TYR A 56 1.40 5.20 3.48
CA TYR A 56 1.98 6.46 3.06
C TYR A 56 2.63 7.16 4.24
N GLN A 57 3.85 7.65 4.03
CA GLN A 57 4.58 8.48 4.97
C GLN A 57 4.86 9.82 4.30
N ALA A 58 4.51 10.91 4.98
CA ALA A 58 4.80 12.26 4.58
C ALA A 58 5.89 12.85 5.47
N ARG A 59 6.72 13.72 4.91
CA ARG A 59 7.65 14.57 5.66
C ARG A 59 7.57 16.01 5.18
N TRP A 60 7.77 16.94 6.11
CA TRP A 60 7.81 18.38 5.82
C TRP A 60 8.74 19.09 6.80
N VAL A 61 9.21 20.27 6.39
CA VAL A 61 9.99 21.15 7.27
C VAL A 61 9.02 21.99 8.09
N VAL A 62 9.23 22.04 9.40
CA VAL A 62 8.43 22.92 10.27
C VAL A 62 8.97 24.34 10.13
N GLU A 63 8.09 25.33 9.98
CA GLU A 63 8.47 26.74 9.89
C GLU A 63 9.39 27.14 11.06
N GLY A 64 10.50 27.81 10.75
CA GLY A 64 11.49 28.21 11.74
C GLY A 64 12.47 27.11 12.17
N THR A 65 12.44 25.93 11.53
CA THR A 65 13.36 24.82 11.81
C THR A 65 14.10 24.34 10.56
N THR A 66 15.19 23.60 10.75
CA THR A 66 15.87 22.85 9.67
C THR A 66 15.59 21.35 9.74
N GLU A 67 14.73 20.92 10.67
CA GLU A 67 14.41 19.51 10.90
C GLU A 67 13.16 19.08 10.13
N TYR A 68 13.13 17.83 9.70
CA TYR A 68 11.95 17.22 9.11
C TYR A 68 11.05 16.63 10.20
N LEU A 69 9.75 16.94 10.11
CA LEU A 69 8.71 16.21 10.82
C LEU A 69 8.18 15.10 9.92
N TYR A 70 7.96 13.91 10.49
CA TYR A 70 7.43 12.74 9.78
C TYR A 70 6.06 12.36 10.33
N ARG A 71 5.12 12.03 9.43
CA ARG A 71 3.81 11.46 9.77
C ARG A 71 3.39 10.43 8.73
N TYR A 72 2.80 9.33 9.17
CA TYR A 72 1.96 8.52 8.31
C TYR A 72 0.61 9.20 8.09
N GLY A 73 0.05 8.99 6.91
CA GLY A 73 -1.21 9.61 6.50
C GLY A 73 -2.01 8.70 5.59
N GLY A 74 -3.31 8.99 5.47
CA GLY A 74 -4.23 8.20 4.65
C GLY A 74 -4.56 6.83 5.24
N GLN A 75 -5.36 6.04 4.52
CA GLN A 75 -5.67 4.67 4.91
C GLN A 75 -4.55 3.74 4.42
N ALA A 76 -4.26 2.68 5.17
CA ALA A 76 -3.43 1.60 4.65
C ALA A 76 -4.25 0.82 3.61
N CYS A 77 -3.67 0.55 2.45
CA CYS A 77 -4.35 -0.17 1.36
C CYS A 77 -3.82 -1.59 1.27
N ARG A 78 -4.70 -2.58 1.11
CA ARG A 78 -4.28 -3.98 0.96
C ARG A 78 -3.73 -4.25 -0.43
N MET A 79 -2.54 -4.84 -0.49
CA MET A 79 -1.71 -4.96 -1.69
C MET A 79 -1.50 -6.42 -2.10
N THR A 80 -1.16 -6.59 -3.37
CA THR A 80 -0.67 -7.83 -3.96
C THR A 80 0.38 -7.50 -5.01
N GLN A 81 1.39 -8.34 -5.14
CA GLN A 81 2.41 -8.17 -6.17
C GLN A 81 1.97 -8.93 -7.42
N VAL A 82 2.00 -8.22 -8.54
CA VAL A 82 1.66 -8.78 -9.85
C VAL A 82 2.80 -8.62 -10.83
N GLU A 83 2.83 -9.53 -11.79
CA GLU A 83 3.62 -9.45 -13.01
C GLU A 83 2.70 -9.09 -14.18
N TYR A 84 3.12 -8.14 -15.02
CA TYR A 84 2.38 -7.76 -16.22
C TYR A 84 2.59 -8.77 -17.34
N LYS A 85 1.49 -9.29 -17.92
CA LYS A 85 1.53 -10.27 -19.02
C LYS A 85 1.57 -9.62 -20.40
N SER A 86 1.17 -8.35 -20.50
CA SER A 86 1.14 -7.54 -21.72
C SER A 86 1.53 -6.11 -21.40
N GLN A 87 2.03 -5.37 -22.40
CA GLN A 87 2.28 -3.94 -22.23
C GLN A 87 0.95 -3.19 -22.01
N ALA A 88 0.83 -2.47 -20.90
CA ALA A 88 -0.36 -1.70 -20.57
C ALA A 88 -0.03 -0.55 -19.61
N ARG A 89 -0.95 0.42 -19.48
CA ARG A 89 -0.88 1.39 -18.39
C ARG A 89 -1.36 0.72 -17.10
N SER A 90 -0.57 0.87 -16.04
CA SER A 90 -0.92 0.38 -14.71
C SER A 90 -2.22 1.05 -14.24
N PRO A 91 -3.24 0.29 -13.80
CA PRO A 91 -4.42 0.87 -13.17
C PRO A 91 -4.09 1.50 -11.81
N HIS A 92 -2.96 1.12 -11.20
CA HIS A 92 -2.52 1.61 -9.90
C HIS A 92 -1.69 2.90 -10.00
N SER A 93 -0.63 2.89 -10.81
CA SER A 93 0.33 3.99 -10.91
C SER A 93 0.16 4.87 -12.15
N GLY A 94 -0.65 4.44 -13.14
CA GLY A 94 -0.80 5.13 -14.43
C GLY A 94 0.43 5.01 -15.36
N LEU A 95 1.53 4.46 -14.87
CA LEU A 95 2.77 4.26 -15.62
C LEU A 95 2.59 3.19 -16.70
N LEU A 96 3.26 3.35 -17.84
CA LEU A 96 3.33 2.31 -18.84
C LEU A 96 4.25 1.19 -18.34
N LYS A 97 3.72 -0.03 -18.28
CA LYS A 97 4.41 -1.25 -17.83
C LYS A 97 4.63 -2.17 -19.03
N ASN A 98 5.76 -2.84 -19.06
CA ASN A 98 6.12 -3.85 -20.04
C ASN A 98 5.81 -5.26 -19.54
N VAL A 99 5.89 -6.24 -20.43
CA VAL A 99 5.77 -7.66 -20.06
C VAL A 99 6.88 -8.03 -19.08
N GLY A 100 6.53 -8.70 -17.98
CA GLY A 100 7.47 -9.11 -16.94
C GLY A 100 7.73 -8.05 -15.86
N ASP A 101 7.23 -6.82 -16.03
CA ASP A 101 7.35 -5.81 -14.98
C ASP A 101 6.57 -6.25 -13.74
N LEU A 102 7.17 -6.03 -12.56
CA LEU A 102 6.53 -6.27 -11.27
C LEU A 102 5.95 -4.98 -10.70
N GLU A 103 4.82 -5.09 -10.03
CA GLU A 103 4.23 -3.97 -9.29
C GLU A 103 3.38 -4.45 -8.12
N TRP A 104 3.45 -3.72 -7.01
CA TRP A 104 2.47 -3.82 -5.93
C TRP A 104 1.25 -2.99 -6.30
N ILE A 105 0.10 -3.64 -6.50
CA ILE A 105 -1.18 -2.99 -6.77
C ILE A 105 -2.21 -3.32 -5.68
N ARG A 106 -3.30 -2.55 -5.60
CA ARG A 106 -4.36 -2.85 -4.62
C ARG A 106 -5.03 -4.16 -5.02
N THR A 107 -5.40 -4.97 -4.04
CA THR A 107 -5.97 -6.31 -4.30
C THR A 107 -7.19 -6.31 -5.23
N TYR A 108 -8.00 -5.25 -5.23
CA TYR A 108 -9.17 -5.11 -6.12
C TYR A 108 -8.84 -4.54 -7.51
N GLU A 109 -7.59 -4.14 -7.78
CA GLU A 109 -7.12 -3.67 -9.09
C GLU A 109 -6.52 -4.81 -9.93
N VAL A 110 -6.43 -6.01 -9.37
CA VAL A 110 -5.96 -7.19 -10.12
C VAL A 110 -6.94 -7.47 -11.24
N ASP A 111 -6.38 -7.70 -12.42
CA ASP A 111 -7.12 -8.02 -13.63
C ASP A 111 -6.48 -9.29 -14.18
N ALA A 112 -7.22 -10.40 -14.18
CA ALA A 112 -6.71 -11.69 -14.59
C ALA A 112 -6.32 -11.74 -16.09
N GLN A 113 -6.78 -10.80 -16.93
CA GLN A 113 -6.36 -10.69 -18.32
C GLN A 113 -4.99 -10.01 -18.44
N LEU A 114 -4.72 -9.01 -17.60
CA LEU A 114 -3.48 -8.23 -17.64
C LEU A 114 -2.37 -8.76 -16.73
N HIS A 115 -2.74 -9.27 -15.56
CA HIS A 115 -1.85 -9.55 -14.44
C HIS A 115 -1.71 -11.05 -14.18
N ARG A 116 -0.52 -11.47 -13.76
CA ARG A 116 -0.27 -12.72 -13.05
C ARG A 116 0.05 -12.38 -11.61
N VAL A 117 -0.68 -12.96 -10.66
CA VAL A 117 -0.40 -12.75 -9.23
C VAL A 117 0.86 -13.53 -8.86
N ILE A 118 1.86 -12.82 -8.33
CA ILE A 118 3.13 -13.39 -7.87
C ILE A 118 3.10 -13.58 -6.35
N GLN A 119 2.55 -12.60 -5.62
CA GLN A 119 2.47 -12.63 -4.17
C GLN A 119 1.14 -12.05 -3.68
N VAL A 120 0.46 -12.79 -2.83
CA VAL A 120 -0.82 -12.40 -2.21
C VAL A 120 -0.79 -12.73 -0.72
N GLY A 121 -1.51 -11.94 0.08
CA GLY A 121 -1.70 -12.24 1.49
C GLY A 121 -2.38 -13.58 1.71
N ARG A 122 -2.15 -14.19 2.88
CA ARG A 122 -2.86 -15.38 3.37
C ARG A 122 -4.36 -15.12 3.38
N ARG A 123 -5.22 -16.11 3.12
CA ARG A 123 -6.65 -15.92 3.42
C ARG A 123 -6.89 -15.74 4.92
N ASP A 124 -7.64 -14.71 5.28
CA ASP A 124 -7.99 -14.40 6.66
C ASP A 124 -9.40 -13.84 6.72
N LEU A 125 -10.26 -14.46 7.51
CA LEU A 125 -11.66 -14.06 7.69
C LEU A 125 -11.75 -12.56 8.06
N LYS A 126 -10.88 -12.07 8.95
CA LYS A 126 -10.82 -10.67 9.40
C LYS A 126 -10.79 -9.66 8.24
N TYR A 127 -10.19 -10.03 7.11
CA TYR A 127 -10.05 -9.16 5.94
C TYR A 127 -10.87 -9.64 4.73
N ASP A 128 -11.25 -10.91 4.71
CA ASP A 128 -11.89 -11.59 3.58
C ASP A 128 -13.38 -11.91 3.81
N ASP A 129 -14.00 -11.34 4.86
CA ASP A 129 -15.37 -11.56 5.39
C ASP A 129 -16.56 -11.63 4.36
N HIS A 130 -16.32 -11.41 3.07
CA HIS A 130 -17.33 -11.56 2.00
C HIS A 130 -16.89 -12.42 0.81
N LEU A 131 -15.99 -13.39 1.01
CA LEU A 131 -15.73 -14.43 0.01
C LEU A 131 -16.67 -15.64 0.21
N ASP A 132 -17.97 -15.41 0.02
CA ASP A 132 -18.71 -16.38 -0.78
C ASP A 132 -18.33 -16.11 -2.24
N LEU A 133 -18.16 -17.16 -3.06
CA LEU A 133 -17.69 -17.16 -4.47
C LEU A 133 -16.14 -17.24 -4.56
N VAL A 134 -15.50 -18.32 -5.00
CA VAL A 134 -15.86 -19.42 -5.92
C VAL A 134 -15.08 -20.69 -5.48
N PRO A 135 -15.63 -21.91 -5.69
CA PRO A 135 -14.92 -23.19 -5.47
C PRO A 135 -13.58 -23.31 -6.20
#